data_AF-A0A8J7VH71-F1
#
_entry.id   AF-A0A8J7VH71-F1
#
_cell.length_a   1.000
_cell.length_b   1.000
_cell.length_c   1.000
_cell.angle_alpha   90.00
_cell.angle_beta   90.00
_cell.angle_gamma   90.00
#
_symmetry.space_group_name_H-M   'P 1'
#
loop_
_entity.id
_entity.type
_entity.pdbx_description
1 polymer ?
#
loop_
_entity_poly.entity_id
_entity_poly.type
_entity_poly.pdbx_seq_one_letter_code
_entity_poly.pdbx_strand_id
1 'polypeptide(L)'
;MIKLQPIKKKQTILRSPYLFILASLVCLVGSLFYFQPGVGYEIVSNGEHVGYVKTKAQAEQTVESFNRQIRDEKGEAATYDLNVAYQKGKMDNKEFTSTDVMKQNFEQSLDIRMPAYIIKSDNKAVMAVKDEETAQKVLNAVKQPYVVKSDSSKISNVRVNFIQDVEILKLEKVSEENILESHEALSKVNPSAAVSRSKLTRSLVPETNTIAQLFDIKTSYEEKGTVAVAPGVQKVADP
;
A
#
# COMPACT_ATOMS: atom_id res chain seq x y z
N MET A 1 22.76 86.67 52.77
CA MET A 1 21.90 85.47 52.89
C MET A 1 21.49 85.01 51.49
N ILE A 2 21.69 83.73 51.19
CA ILE A 2 21.66 83.14 49.84
C ILE A 2 20.21 82.97 49.37
N LYS A 3 19.89 83.44 48.16
CA LYS A 3 18.60 83.18 47.48
C LYS A 3 18.63 81.80 46.84
N LEU A 4 17.78 80.88 47.33
CA LEU A 4 17.51 79.59 46.69
C LEU A 4 16.63 79.81 45.46
N GLN A 5 17.08 79.36 44.28
CA GLN A 5 16.24 79.32 43.09
C GLN A 5 15.37 78.05 43.06
N PRO A 6 14.10 78.12 42.58
CA PRO A 6 13.22 76.97 42.56
C PRO A 6 13.58 76.01 41.42
N ILE A 7 13.74 74.73 41.78
CA ILE A 7 13.98 73.62 40.84
C ILE A 7 12.67 73.40 40.04
N LYS A 8 12.66 73.81 38.77
CA LYS A 8 11.55 73.49 37.85
C LYS A 8 11.49 71.99 37.62
N LYS A 9 10.35 71.37 37.97
CA LYS A 9 10.04 69.94 37.76
C LYS A 9 10.32 69.52 36.31
N LYS A 10 11.20 68.53 36.14
CA LYS A 10 11.34 67.71 34.92
C LYS A 10 10.08 66.87 34.71
N GLN A 11 9.00 67.47 34.20
CA GLN A 11 7.77 66.75 33.82
C GLN A 11 7.54 66.72 32.30
N THR A 12 8.47 67.25 31.50
CA THR A 12 8.31 67.35 30.03
C THR A 12 8.87 66.18 29.24
N ILE A 13 9.64 65.27 29.86
CA ILE A 13 10.26 64.15 29.14
C ILE A 13 9.22 63.10 28.70
N LEU A 14 8.10 62.96 29.43
CA LEU A 14 7.07 61.97 29.12
C LEU A 14 6.15 62.33 27.94
N ARG A 15 6.16 63.58 27.47
CA ARG A 15 5.30 64.06 26.36
C ARG A 15 6.07 64.32 25.06
N SER A 16 7.28 63.80 24.99
CA SER A 16 8.14 63.91 23.82
C SER A 16 7.63 62.99 22.70
N PRO A 17 7.31 63.48 21.49
CA PRO A 17 6.86 62.63 20.38
C PRO A 17 7.92 61.58 19.99
N TYR A 18 9.19 61.82 20.32
CA TYR A 18 10.30 60.90 20.08
C TYR A 18 10.18 59.57 20.84
N LEU A 19 9.51 59.54 22.00
CA LEU A 19 9.28 58.29 22.73
C LEU A 19 8.29 57.37 22.02
N PHE A 20 7.26 57.93 21.37
CA PHE A 20 6.32 57.16 20.56
C PHE A 20 6.98 56.61 19.29
N ILE A 21 7.87 57.40 18.67
CA ILE A 21 8.65 56.96 17.50
C ILE A 21 9.59 55.81 17.88
N LEU A 22 10.29 55.93 19.02
CA LEU A 22 11.19 54.89 19.51
C LEU A 22 10.43 53.60 19.88
N ALA A 23 9.28 53.72 20.54
CA ALA A 23 8.43 52.57 20.87
C ALA A 23 7.88 51.89 19.62
N SER A 24 7.42 52.66 18.62
CA SER A 24 6.98 52.15 17.32
C SER A 24 8.09 51.40 16.60
N LEU A 25 9.30 51.95 16.58
CA LEU A 25 10.46 51.31 15.96
C LEU A 25 10.82 49.98 16.65
N VAL A 26 10.79 49.94 17.99
CA VAL A 26 11.04 48.71 18.75
C VAL A 26 9.96 47.66 18.47
N CYS A 27 8.69 48.06 18.41
CA CYS A 27 7.59 47.15 18.04
C CYS A 27 7.73 46.62 16.60
N LEU A 28 8.16 47.47 15.66
CA LEU A 28 8.34 47.09 14.25
C LEU A 28 9.55 46.17 14.05
N VAL A 29 10.65 46.40 14.75
CA VAL A 29 11.81 45.49 14.74
C VAL A 29 11.46 44.17 15.44
N GLY A 30 10.71 44.23 16.55
CA GLY A 30 10.23 43.03 17.25
C GLY A 30 9.32 42.16 16.38
N SER A 31 8.42 42.77 15.60
CA SER A 31 7.55 42.04 14.69
C SER A 31 8.32 41.41 13.52
N LEU A 32 9.33 42.10 12.98
CA LEU A 32 10.24 41.56 11.95
C LEU A 32 11.08 40.38 12.47
N PHE A 33 11.50 40.41 13.73
CA PHE A 33 12.19 39.27 14.34
C PHE A 33 11.27 38.06 14.59
N TYR A 34 9.98 38.31 14.88
CA TYR A 34 9.00 37.26 15.08
C TYR A 34 8.56 36.62 13.76
N PHE A 35 8.39 37.44 12.72
CA PHE A 35 8.14 37.00 11.36
C PHE A 35 9.47 36.92 10.60
N GLN A 36 10.24 35.85 10.81
CA GLN A 36 11.31 35.49 9.88
C GLN A 36 10.70 34.73 8.68
N PRO A 37 10.42 35.39 7.53
CA PRO A 37 9.95 34.68 6.35
C PRO A 37 11.05 33.71 5.88
N GLY A 38 10.64 32.49 5.55
CA GLY A 38 11.52 31.49 4.95
C GLY A 38 12.42 30.75 5.94
N VAL A 39 12.06 30.64 7.23
CA VAL A 39 12.68 29.67 8.15
C VAL A 39 11.66 28.60 8.50
N GLY A 40 12.08 27.33 8.43
CA GLY A 40 11.24 26.20 8.83
C GLY A 40 12.07 24.96 9.18
N TYR A 41 11.36 23.86 9.35
CA TYR A 41 11.93 22.56 9.67
C TYR A 41 11.70 21.61 8.51
N GLU A 42 12.79 21.02 8.03
CA GLU A 42 12.76 19.89 7.12
C GLU A 42 12.59 18.60 7.90
N ILE A 43 11.68 17.76 7.43
CA ILE A 43 11.48 16.40 7.94
C ILE A 43 12.15 15.46 6.95
N VAL A 44 13.07 14.64 7.46
CA VAL A 44 13.77 13.61 6.69
C VAL A 44 13.47 12.26 7.33
N SER A 45 12.95 11.32 6.56
CA SER A 45 12.62 9.95 6.98
C SER A 45 13.54 8.97 6.25
N ASN A 46 14.29 8.14 6.96
CA ASN A 46 15.20 7.14 6.39
C ASN A 46 16.19 7.68 5.33
N GLY A 47 16.56 8.97 5.44
CA GLY A 47 17.43 9.66 4.49
C GLY A 47 16.71 10.33 3.32
N GLU A 48 15.39 10.17 3.20
CA GLU A 48 14.56 10.78 2.17
C GLU A 48 13.82 12.02 2.67
N HIS A 49 13.68 13.00 1.79
CA HIS A 49 12.96 14.24 2.09
C HIS A 49 11.45 13.99 2.15
N VAL A 50 10.82 14.29 3.29
CA VAL A 50 9.38 14.15 3.47
C VAL A 50 8.64 15.47 3.25
N GLY A 51 9.18 16.57 3.76
CA GLY A 51 8.54 17.87 3.60
C GLY A 51 9.05 18.94 4.55
N TYR A 52 8.45 20.12 4.44
CA TYR A 52 8.76 21.27 5.27
C TYR A 52 7.57 21.72 6.12
N VAL A 53 7.83 22.04 7.39
CA VAL A 53 6.84 22.55 8.34
C VAL A 53 7.35 23.79 9.09
N LYS A 54 6.44 24.54 9.69
CA LYS A 54 6.77 25.82 10.33
C LYS A 54 7.49 25.65 11.66
N THR A 55 7.12 24.64 12.44
CA THR A 55 7.65 24.41 13.80
C THR A 55 8.01 22.95 14.01
N LYS A 56 8.95 22.71 14.94
CA LYS A 56 9.31 21.35 15.35
C LYS A 56 8.12 20.57 15.92
N ALA A 57 7.28 21.24 16.71
CA ALA A 57 6.07 20.64 17.28
C ALA A 57 5.10 20.17 16.18
N GLN A 58 4.97 20.94 15.08
CA GLN A 58 4.18 20.51 13.93
C GLN A 58 4.79 19.27 13.27
N ALA A 59 6.12 19.21 13.16
CA ALA A 59 6.82 18.04 12.60
C ALA A 59 6.56 16.77 13.43
N GLU A 60 6.72 16.87 14.75
CA GLU A 60 6.48 15.78 15.69
C GLU A 60 5.02 15.31 15.62
N GLN A 61 4.07 16.25 15.61
CA GLN A 61 2.65 15.92 15.47
C GLN A 61 2.34 15.22 14.12
N THR A 62 2.96 15.66 13.03
CA THR A 62 2.79 15.00 11.72
C THR A 62 3.28 13.56 11.78
N VAL A 63 4.47 13.31 12.34
CA VAL A 63 5.04 11.96 12.51
C VAL A 63 4.14 11.08 13.39
N GLU A 64 3.63 11.61 14.50
CA GLU A 64 2.70 10.87 15.36
C GLU A 64 1.37 10.53 14.67
N SER A 65 0.82 11.49 13.93
CA SER A 65 -0.42 11.28 13.17
C SER A 65 -0.25 10.20 12.11
N PHE A 66 0.90 10.21 11.43
CA PHE A 66 1.24 9.21 10.44
C PHE A 66 1.39 7.81 11.06
N ASN A 67 2.11 7.70 12.19
CA ASN A 67 2.27 6.44 12.91
C ASN A 67 0.93 5.83 13.35
N ARG A 68 0.01 6.68 13.83
CA ARG A 68 -1.33 6.24 14.21
C ARG A 68 -2.09 5.74 13.00
N GLN A 69 -2.02 6.46 11.90
CA GLN A 69 -2.73 6.12 10.69
C GLN A 69 -2.26 4.80 10.07
N ILE A 70 -0.95 4.51 10.04
CA ILE A 70 -0.46 3.18 9.62
C ILE A 70 -1.08 2.09 10.49
N ARG A 71 -1.12 2.27 11.80
CA ARG A 71 -1.71 1.26 12.71
C ARG A 71 -3.21 1.08 12.46
N ASP A 72 -3.92 2.17 12.20
CA ASP A 72 -5.36 2.14 11.91
C ASP A 72 -5.66 1.46 10.56
N GLU A 73 -4.87 1.73 9.52
CA GLU A 73 -5.09 1.20 8.16
C GLU A 73 -4.53 -0.22 7.98
N LYS A 74 -3.34 -0.50 8.53
CA LYS A 74 -2.58 -1.72 8.29
C LYS A 74 -2.61 -2.70 9.47
N GLY A 75 -3.07 -2.25 10.63
CA GLY A 75 -3.18 -3.04 11.85
C GLY A 75 -1.89 -3.05 12.68
N GLU A 76 -2.03 -3.45 13.95
CA GLU A 76 -0.93 -3.50 14.93
C GLU A 76 0.17 -4.52 14.60
N ALA A 77 -0.08 -5.45 13.67
CA ALA A 77 0.91 -6.43 13.24
C ALA A 77 1.87 -5.88 12.16
N ALA A 78 1.60 -4.68 11.63
CA ALA A 78 2.51 -4.01 10.70
C ALA A 78 3.78 -3.54 11.42
N THR A 79 4.93 -3.85 10.84
CA THR A 79 6.26 -3.51 11.33
C THR A 79 6.99 -2.66 10.30
N TYR A 80 7.62 -1.58 10.75
CA TYR A 80 8.39 -0.67 9.91
C TYR A 80 9.49 0.00 10.74
N ASP A 81 10.60 0.32 10.09
CA ASP A 81 11.71 1.05 10.71
C ASP A 81 11.58 2.54 10.34
N LEU A 82 11.23 3.35 11.33
CA LEU A 82 11.06 4.79 11.16
C LEU A 82 12.20 5.55 11.85
N ASN A 83 13.11 6.11 11.04
CA ASN A 83 14.14 7.02 11.52
C ASN A 83 13.88 8.43 11.00
N VAL A 84 13.47 9.34 11.89
CA VAL A 84 13.14 10.72 11.54
C VAL A 84 14.20 11.70 12.06
N ALA A 85 14.70 12.54 11.16
CA ALA A 85 15.54 13.68 11.48
C ALA A 85 14.81 15.00 11.17
N TYR A 86 14.99 15.98 12.05
CA TYR A 86 14.42 17.32 11.92
C TYR A 86 15.55 18.33 11.73
N GLN A 87 15.59 18.98 10.57
CA GLN A 87 16.63 19.97 10.26
C GLN A 87 16.02 21.37 10.16
N LYS A 88 16.44 22.27 11.06
CA LYS A 88 16.03 23.67 10.99
C LYS A 88 16.87 24.39 9.95
N GLY A 89 16.22 25.06 8.99
CA GLY A 89 16.92 25.72 7.90
C GLY A 89 16.16 26.86 7.27
N LYS A 90 16.86 27.60 6.41
CA LYS A 90 16.24 28.59 5.53
C LYS A 90 15.61 27.84 4.35
N MET A 91 14.33 28.05 4.14
CA MET A 91 13.53 27.40 3.11
C MET A 91 13.57 28.24 1.83
N ASP A 92 14.72 28.31 1.14
CA ASP A 92 14.99 29.14 -0.06
C ASP A 92 13.85 29.19 -1.11
N ASN A 93 12.81 29.99 -0.83
CA ASN A 93 11.51 30.00 -1.50
C ASN A 93 10.78 28.65 -1.59
N LYS A 94 11.13 27.67 -0.74
CA LYS A 94 10.39 26.41 -0.64
C LYS A 94 9.11 26.65 0.15
N GLU A 95 8.01 26.07 -0.30
CA GLU A 95 6.73 26.16 0.41
C GLU A 95 6.63 25.10 1.51
N PHE A 96 5.76 25.34 2.49
CA PHE A 96 5.39 24.32 3.45
C PHE A 96 4.61 23.21 2.75
N THR A 97 4.96 21.97 3.05
CA THR A 97 4.31 20.81 2.44
C THR A 97 2.93 20.60 3.08
N SER A 98 1.94 20.16 2.29
CA SER A 98 0.65 19.76 2.86
C SER A 98 0.77 18.41 3.58
N THR A 99 -0.13 18.15 4.53
CA THR A 99 -0.15 16.89 5.27
C THR A 99 -0.31 15.68 4.34
N ASP A 100 -1.15 15.78 3.30
CA ASP A 100 -1.40 14.66 2.37
C ASP A 100 -0.15 14.28 1.56
N VAL A 101 0.62 15.28 1.12
CA VAL A 101 1.87 15.04 0.39
C VAL A 101 2.93 14.47 1.32
N MET A 102 3.03 14.98 2.56
CA MET A 102 3.94 14.40 3.55
C MET A 102 3.59 12.94 3.85
N LYS A 103 2.30 12.60 3.94
CA LYS A 103 1.84 11.22 4.14
C LYS A 103 2.34 10.32 3.02
N GLN A 104 2.14 10.70 1.76
CA GLN A 104 2.62 9.93 0.61
C GLN A 104 4.14 9.74 0.64
N ASN A 105 4.88 10.81 0.97
CA ASN A 105 6.33 10.74 1.06
C ASN A 105 6.80 9.82 2.21
N PHE A 106 6.09 9.82 3.34
CA PHE A 106 6.38 8.87 4.42
C PHE A 106 6.13 7.43 3.99
N GLU A 107 4.98 7.14 3.34
CA GLU A 107 4.65 5.79 2.83
C GLU A 107 5.72 5.29 1.86
N GLN A 108 6.24 6.16 0.99
CA GLN A 108 7.29 5.82 0.04
C GLN A 108 8.66 5.58 0.69
N SER A 109 8.96 6.28 1.78
CA SER A 109 10.24 6.15 2.50
C SER A 109 10.34 4.91 3.40
N LEU A 110 9.25 4.15 3.54
CA LEU A 110 9.14 3.07 4.51
C LEU A 110 8.92 1.72 3.83
N ASP A 111 9.70 0.73 4.28
CA ASP A 111 9.48 -0.67 3.96
C ASP A 111 8.58 -1.30 5.04
N ILE A 112 7.26 -1.20 4.80
CA ILE A 112 6.23 -1.75 5.69
C ILE A 112 6.15 -3.25 5.50
N ARG A 113 6.33 -4.00 6.58
CA ARG A 113 6.22 -5.47 6.60
C ARG A 113 5.06 -5.92 7.46
N MET A 114 4.23 -6.81 6.94
CA MET A 114 3.06 -7.32 7.64
C MET A 114 2.85 -8.82 7.42
N PRO A 115 2.07 -9.50 8.27
CA PRO A 115 1.72 -10.89 8.05
C PRO A 115 0.87 -11.06 6.79
N ALA A 116 1.18 -12.09 6.00
CA ALA A 116 0.48 -12.42 4.77
C ALA A 116 0.43 -13.94 4.54
N TYR A 117 -0.45 -14.35 3.64
CA TYR A 117 -0.59 -15.73 3.20
C TYR A 117 0.01 -15.90 1.81
N ILE A 118 1.00 -16.79 1.71
CA ILE A 118 1.69 -17.11 0.47
C ILE A 118 1.06 -18.37 -0.13
N ILE A 119 0.61 -18.27 -1.37
CA ILE A 119 0.23 -19.41 -2.18
C ILE A 119 1.51 -19.94 -2.84
N LYS A 120 1.85 -21.19 -2.55
CA LYS A 120 2.92 -21.91 -3.21
C LYS A 120 2.38 -22.90 -4.22
N SER A 121 3.14 -23.12 -5.29
CA SER A 121 2.95 -24.22 -6.22
C SER A 121 4.29 -24.92 -6.47
N ASP A 122 4.36 -26.23 -6.26
CA ASP A 122 5.60 -27.04 -6.35
C ASP A 122 6.76 -26.40 -5.58
N ASN A 123 6.47 -26.00 -4.33
CA ASN A 123 7.41 -25.34 -3.41
C ASN A 123 7.93 -23.96 -3.87
N LYS A 124 7.39 -23.36 -4.93
CA LYS A 124 7.69 -21.99 -5.37
C LYS A 124 6.60 -21.03 -4.91
N ALA A 125 6.98 -19.88 -4.36
CA ALA A 125 6.04 -18.83 -4.02
C ALA A 125 5.47 -18.21 -5.31
N VAL A 126 4.15 -18.26 -5.44
CA VAL A 126 3.44 -17.80 -6.64
C VAL A 126 2.77 -16.45 -6.39
N MET A 127 2.18 -16.29 -5.19
CA MET A 127 1.41 -15.10 -4.84
C MET A 127 1.39 -14.89 -3.33
N ALA A 128 1.36 -13.64 -2.89
CA ALA A 128 1.09 -13.25 -1.51
C ALA A 128 -0.24 -12.49 -1.44
N VAL A 129 -1.07 -12.79 -0.45
CA VAL A 129 -2.36 -12.11 -0.22
C VAL A 129 -2.54 -11.85 1.28
N LYS A 130 -3.42 -10.90 1.60
CA LYS A 130 -3.64 -10.41 2.97
C LYS A 130 -4.14 -11.48 3.94
N ASP A 131 -5.07 -12.32 3.50
CA ASP A 131 -5.77 -13.28 4.34
C ASP A 131 -5.95 -14.65 3.64
N GLU A 132 -6.16 -15.67 4.47
CA GLU A 132 -6.36 -17.05 4.02
C GLU A 132 -7.61 -17.21 3.17
N GLU A 133 -8.68 -16.45 3.47
CA GLU A 133 -9.93 -16.47 2.72
C GLU A 133 -9.72 -16.02 1.26
N THR A 134 -8.95 -14.95 1.07
CA THR A 134 -8.55 -14.45 -0.24
C THR A 134 -7.69 -15.47 -0.96
N ALA A 135 -6.73 -16.11 -0.27
CA ALA A 135 -5.92 -17.17 -0.87
C ALA A 135 -6.80 -18.33 -1.38
N GLN A 136 -7.77 -18.76 -0.58
CA GLN A 136 -8.70 -19.81 -0.95
C GLN A 136 -9.63 -19.39 -2.10
N LYS A 137 -10.11 -18.14 -2.10
CA LYS A 137 -10.90 -17.57 -3.21
C LYS A 137 -10.11 -17.59 -4.51
N VAL A 138 -8.85 -17.20 -4.48
CA VAL A 138 -7.95 -17.23 -5.64
C VAL A 138 -7.86 -18.66 -6.18
N LEU A 139 -7.51 -19.64 -5.34
CA LEU A 139 -7.43 -21.05 -5.75
C LEU A 139 -8.75 -21.60 -6.31
N ASN A 140 -9.88 -21.25 -5.69
CA ASN A 140 -11.20 -21.65 -6.17
C ASN A 140 -11.53 -21.02 -7.53
N ALA A 141 -11.15 -19.76 -7.75
CA ALA A 141 -11.31 -19.07 -9.03
C ALA A 141 -10.48 -19.73 -10.13
N VAL A 142 -9.29 -20.28 -9.84
CA VAL A 142 -8.54 -21.09 -10.81
C VAL A 142 -9.32 -22.37 -11.19
N LYS A 143 -9.95 -23.04 -10.22
CA LYS A 143 -10.66 -24.31 -10.45
C LYS A 143 -12.04 -24.13 -11.10
N GLN A 144 -12.72 -23.03 -10.82
CA GLN A 144 -14.10 -22.76 -11.23
C GLN A 144 -14.38 -22.99 -12.74
N PRO A 145 -13.51 -22.61 -13.68
CA PRO A 145 -13.72 -22.83 -15.12
C PRO A 145 -13.74 -24.31 -15.52
N TYR A 146 -13.11 -25.16 -14.73
CA TYR A 146 -12.98 -26.60 -15.00
C TYR A 146 -14.07 -27.43 -14.31
N VAL A 147 -14.88 -26.80 -13.46
CA VAL A 147 -16.06 -27.43 -12.85
C VAL A 147 -17.19 -27.44 -13.88
N VAL A 148 -17.43 -28.60 -14.48
CA VAL A 148 -18.58 -28.78 -15.39
C VAL A 148 -19.87 -28.62 -14.57
N LYS A 149 -20.69 -27.62 -14.90
CA LYS A 149 -22.06 -27.53 -14.38
C LYS A 149 -22.88 -28.62 -15.08
N SER A 150 -23.14 -29.71 -14.35
CA SER A 150 -23.89 -30.86 -14.87
C SER A 150 -25.36 -30.53 -15.10
N ASP A 151 -25.71 -29.91 -16.23
CA ASP A 151 -27.10 -29.96 -16.76
C ASP A 151 -27.41 -31.33 -17.42
N SER A 152 -26.39 -32.19 -17.53
CA SER A 152 -26.51 -33.53 -18.11
C SER A 152 -26.65 -34.56 -17.01
N SER A 153 -27.80 -35.23 -16.96
CA SER A 153 -28.20 -36.36 -16.09
C SER A 153 -27.28 -37.59 -16.10
N LYS A 154 -26.07 -37.49 -16.68
CA LYS A 154 -25.11 -38.58 -16.91
C LYS A 154 -23.76 -38.43 -16.20
N ILE A 155 -23.45 -37.26 -15.62
CA ILE A 155 -22.15 -37.04 -14.94
C ILE A 155 -22.40 -36.78 -13.46
N SER A 156 -22.08 -37.78 -12.62
CA SER A 156 -22.03 -37.61 -11.16
C SER A 156 -20.57 -37.50 -10.71
N ASN A 157 -20.27 -36.47 -9.91
CA ASN A 157 -19.01 -36.27 -9.20
C ASN A 157 -17.79 -35.88 -10.08
N VAL A 158 -17.74 -34.62 -10.54
CA VAL A 158 -16.53 -34.05 -11.14
C VAL A 158 -15.54 -33.67 -10.03
N ARG A 159 -14.32 -34.23 -10.05
CA ARG A 159 -13.22 -33.81 -9.17
C ARG A 159 -12.21 -32.98 -9.95
N VAL A 160 -11.97 -31.76 -9.48
CA VAL A 160 -10.99 -30.82 -10.04
C VAL A 160 -9.88 -30.60 -9.03
N ASN A 161 -8.69 -31.11 -9.34
CA ASN A 161 -7.51 -31.01 -8.48
C ASN A 161 -6.38 -30.31 -9.23
N PHE A 162 -5.47 -29.68 -8.50
CA PHE A 162 -4.21 -29.22 -9.07
C PHE A 162 -3.30 -30.41 -9.35
N ILE A 163 -2.52 -30.33 -10.42
CA ILE A 163 -1.45 -31.29 -10.72
C ILE A 163 -0.28 -31.06 -9.76
N GLN A 164 -0.04 -29.79 -9.46
CA GLN A 164 1.05 -29.29 -8.64
C GLN A 164 0.66 -29.34 -7.15
N ASP A 165 1.66 -29.42 -6.28
CA ASP A 165 1.45 -29.35 -4.84
C ASP A 165 1.21 -27.90 -4.42
N VAL A 166 -0.03 -27.58 -4.07
CA VAL A 166 -0.47 -26.23 -3.73
C VAL A 166 -0.66 -26.12 -2.23
N GLU A 167 0.12 -25.22 -1.62
CA GLU A 167 0.12 -24.98 -0.18
C GLU A 167 -0.13 -23.49 0.11
N ILE A 168 -0.85 -23.20 1.19
CA ILE A 168 -1.00 -21.86 1.72
C ILE A 168 -0.15 -21.76 2.99
N LEU A 169 0.81 -20.83 3.00
CA LEU A 169 1.70 -20.61 4.13
C LEU A 169 1.54 -19.21 4.70
N LYS A 170 1.32 -19.12 6.01
CA LYS A 170 1.35 -17.84 6.72
C LYS A 170 2.80 -17.42 6.96
N LEU A 171 3.18 -16.24 6.47
CA LEU A 171 4.45 -15.60 6.80
C LEU A 171 4.18 -14.35 7.63
N GLU A 172 4.92 -14.17 8.73
CA GLU A 172 4.71 -13.05 9.66
C GLU A 172 5.28 -11.71 9.14
N LYS A 173 6.23 -11.74 8.20
CA LYS A 173 6.89 -10.55 7.66
C LYS A 173 7.02 -10.64 6.15
N VAL A 174 6.09 -10.00 5.45
CA VAL A 174 6.11 -9.82 3.99
C VAL A 174 5.99 -8.33 3.70
N SER A 175 6.78 -7.81 2.76
CA SER A 175 6.69 -6.40 2.38
C SER A 175 5.35 -6.12 1.72
N GLU A 176 4.69 -5.03 2.14
CA GLU A 176 3.34 -4.67 1.72
C GLU A 176 3.21 -4.56 0.19
N GLU A 177 4.23 -4.03 -0.48
CA GLU A 177 4.28 -3.89 -1.95
C GLU A 177 4.10 -5.23 -2.69
N ASN A 178 4.43 -6.35 -2.03
CA ASN A 178 4.34 -7.68 -2.61
C ASN A 178 3.02 -8.39 -2.28
N ILE A 179 2.20 -7.81 -1.38
CA ILE A 179 0.92 -8.38 -0.96
C ILE A 179 -0.17 -7.86 -1.88
N LEU A 180 -0.83 -8.79 -2.59
CA LEU A 180 -1.89 -8.42 -3.51
C LEU A 180 -3.21 -8.28 -2.79
N GLU A 181 -3.94 -7.22 -3.12
CA GLU A 181 -5.33 -7.06 -2.76
C GLU A 181 -6.21 -8.08 -3.50
N SER A 182 -7.35 -8.45 -2.92
CA SER A 182 -8.18 -9.56 -3.44
C SER A 182 -8.55 -9.38 -4.92
N HIS A 183 -8.84 -8.16 -5.37
CA HIS A 183 -9.19 -7.88 -6.76
C HIS A 183 -8.01 -8.05 -7.73
N GLU A 184 -6.80 -7.69 -7.31
CA GLU A 184 -5.58 -7.85 -8.11
C GLU A 184 -5.14 -9.32 -8.16
N ALA A 185 -5.23 -10.00 -7.01
CA ALA A 185 -4.95 -11.43 -6.92
C ALA A 185 -5.86 -12.24 -7.87
N LEU A 186 -7.15 -11.91 -7.91
CA LEU A 186 -8.13 -12.56 -8.79
C LEU A 186 -7.93 -12.20 -10.27
N SER A 187 -7.48 -10.99 -10.60
CA SER A 187 -7.25 -10.60 -12.00
C SER A 187 -6.02 -11.28 -12.61
N LYS A 188 -4.99 -11.56 -11.78
CA LYS A 188 -3.81 -12.33 -12.21
C LYS A 188 -4.11 -13.80 -12.48
N VAL A 189 -5.21 -14.31 -11.94
CA VAL A 189 -5.69 -15.67 -12.22
C VAL A 189 -6.71 -15.60 -13.36
N ASN A 190 -6.25 -15.80 -14.59
CA ASN A 190 -7.12 -15.78 -15.78
C ASN A 190 -7.62 -17.19 -16.17
N PRO A 191 -8.95 -17.44 -16.19
CA PRO A 191 -9.57 -18.63 -16.76
C PRO A 191 -9.37 -18.88 -18.27
N SER A 192 -9.04 -17.85 -19.05
CA SER A 192 -9.28 -17.83 -20.51
C SER A 192 -8.03 -17.56 -21.36
N ALA A 193 -6.88 -18.13 -21.02
CA ALA A 193 -5.66 -18.06 -21.86
C ALA A 193 -5.67 -19.04 -23.06
N ALA A 194 -6.83 -19.30 -23.66
CA ALA A 194 -6.94 -19.97 -24.94
C ALA A 194 -7.72 -19.10 -25.92
N VAL A 195 -7.12 -18.86 -27.09
CA VAL A 195 -7.63 -18.22 -28.32
C VAL A 195 -7.33 -16.72 -28.49
N SER A 196 -6.20 -16.40 -29.15
CA SER A 196 -6.23 -15.59 -30.38
C SER A 196 -4.91 -15.59 -31.16
N ARG A 197 -5.05 -15.75 -32.48
CA ARG A 197 -4.00 -15.87 -33.48
C ARG A 197 -3.44 -14.50 -33.91
N SER A 198 -2.15 -14.51 -34.23
CA SER A 198 -1.44 -13.72 -35.26
C SER A 198 -0.95 -12.29 -35.00
N LYS A 199 0.38 -12.15 -35.14
CA LYS A 199 1.19 -11.12 -35.86
C LYS A 199 1.22 -9.66 -35.37
N LEU A 200 2.34 -9.23 -34.76
CA LEU A 200 3.40 -8.36 -35.35
C LEU A 200 4.30 -7.66 -34.30
N THR A 201 5.59 -8.03 -34.32
CA THR A 201 6.84 -7.25 -34.16
C THR A 201 7.14 -6.33 -32.95
N ARG A 202 8.09 -6.84 -32.14
CA ARG A 202 9.48 -6.34 -31.90
C ARG A 202 9.77 -5.40 -30.70
N SER A 203 10.17 -6.07 -29.60
CA SER A 203 11.41 -5.91 -28.82
C SER A 203 11.54 -4.76 -27.80
N LEU A 204 11.72 -5.13 -26.52
CA LEU A 204 12.93 -4.90 -25.69
C LEU A 204 12.71 -5.35 -24.22
N VAL A 205 12.41 -6.63 -23.98
CA VAL A 205 12.48 -7.36 -22.69
C VAL A 205 12.72 -8.84 -23.06
N PRO A 206 13.52 -9.64 -22.32
CA PRO A 206 13.77 -11.04 -22.71
C PRO A 206 12.46 -11.79 -22.90
N GLU A 207 12.24 -12.31 -24.10
CA GLU A 207 11.09 -13.18 -24.38
C GLU A 207 11.27 -14.49 -23.61
N THR A 208 10.58 -14.60 -22.48
CA THR A 208 9.89 -15.84 -22.12
C THR A 208 8.40 -15.56 -22.19
N ASN A 209 7.89 -15.47 -23.42
CA ASN A 209 6.46 -15.52 -23.73
C ASN A 209 5.92 -16.93 -23.47
N THR A 210 5.85 -17.28 -22.19
CA THR A 210 4.86 -18.22 -21.68
C THR A 210 4.20 -17.42 -20.59
N ILE A 211 2.94 -17.03 -20.78
CA ILE A 211 2.11 -16.68 -19.62
C ILE A 211 2.18 -17.92 -18.77
N ALA A 212 3.00 -17.89 -17.71
CA ALA A 212 3.18 -19.03 -16.84
C ALA A 212 1.79 -19.32 -16.30
N GLN A 213 1.23 -20.44 -16.73
CA GLN A 213 0.02 -20.97 -16.17
C GLN A 213 0.36 -21.23 -14.71
N LEU A 214 -0.08 -20.32 -13.83
CA LEU A 214 0.36 -20.28 -12.42
C LEU A 214 0.06 -21.60 -11.69
N PHE A 215 -0.95 -22.32 -12.17
CA PHE A 215 -1.36 -23.63 -11.68
C PHE A 215 -1.77 -24.55 -12.82
N ASP A 216 -1.22 -25.76 -12.84
CA ASP A 216 -1.67 -26.84 -13.73
C ASP A 216 -2.83 -27.61 -13.07
N ILE A 217 -3.89 -27.93 -13.83
CA ILE A 217 -5.12 -28.56 -13.32
C ILE A 217 -5.35 -29.92 -13.96
N LYS A 218 -5.69 -30.92 -13.13
CA LYS A 218 -6.15 -32.26 -13.54
C LYS A 218 -7.64 -32.39 -13.23
N THR A 219 -8.42 -32.65 -14.27
CA THR A 219 -9.83 -33.03 -14.15
C THR A 219 -9.98 -34.54 -14.30
N SER A 220 -10.74 -35.17 -13.42
CA SER A 220 -11.10 -36.59 -13.52
C SER A 220 -12.62 -36.76 -13.51
N TYR A 221 -13.12 -37.66 -14.35
CA TYR A 221 -14.54 -37.99 -14.50
C TYR A 221 -14.78 -39.44 -14.08
N GLU A 222 -15.87 -39.71 -13.37
CA GLU A 222 -16.41 -41.07 -13.26
C GLU A 222 -17.67 -41.18 -14.11
N GLU A 223 -17.65 -42.09 -15.08
CA GLU A 223 -18.79 -42.41 -15.91
C GLU A 223 -19.71 -43.36 -15.12
N LYS A 224 -21.00 -43.04 -14.99
CA LYS A 224 -21.98 -44.02 -14.47
C LYS A 224 -22.07 -45.17 -15.47
N GLY A 225 -21.46 -46.30 -15.13
CA GLY A 225 -21.45 -47.50 -15.95
C GLY A 225 -22.86 -47.86 -16.43
N THR A 226 -23.03 -47.95 -17.75
CA THR A 226 -24.17 -48.61 -18.34
C THR A 226 -23.94 -50.12 -18.20
N VAL A 227 -24.81 -50.79 -17.44
CA VAL A 227 -24.89 -52.26 -17.48
C VAL A 227 -25.31 -52.64 -18.89
N ALA A 228 -24.38 -53.19 -19.67
CA ALA A 228 -24.67 -53.79 -20.96
C ALA A 228 -25.52 -55.06 -20.73
N VAL A 229 -26.82 -54.99 -21.00
CA VAL A 229 -27.64 -56.18 -21.18
C VAL A 229 -27.17 -56.85 -22.47
N ALA A 230 -26.65 -58.08 -22.35
CA ALA A 230 -26.18 -58.87 -23.47
C ALA A 230 -27.29 -59.05 -24.52
N PRO A 231 -27.02 -58.90 -25.83
CA PRO A 231 -27.98 -59.26 -26.85
C PRO A 231 -28.12 -60.79 -26.88
N GLY A 232 -29.27 -61.28 -26.44
CA GLY A 232 -29.68 -62.67 -26.60
C GLY A 232 -29.72 -63.03 -28.08
N VAL A 233 -28.88 -63.98 -28.47
CA VAL A 233 -28.86 -64.60 -29.79
C VAL A 233 -30.18 -65.33 -30.01
N GLN A 234 -31.01 -64.85 -30.95
CA GLN A 234 -32.04 -65.68 -31.57
C GLN A 234 -31.36 -66.80 -32.37
N LYS A 235 -31.64 -68.05 -32.02
CA LYS A 235 -31.52 -69.18 -32.94
C LYS A 235 -32.90 -69.77 -33.17
N VAL A 236 -33.30 -69.69 -34.43
CA VAL A 236 -34.43 -70.39 -35.05
C VAL A 236 -34.19 -71.89 -35.00
N ALA A 237 -35.22 -72.67 -34.68
CA ALA A 237 -35.42 -74.03 -35.18
C ALA A 237 -36.91 -74.40 -35.06
N ASP A 238 -37.63 -74.33 -36.18
CA ASP A 238 -38.74 -75.23 -36.51
C ASP A 238 -38.14 -76.62 -36.86
N PRO A 239 -38.85 -77.75 -36.66
CA PRO A 239 -40.14 -78.04 -37.31
C PRO A 239 -41.31 -78.42 -36.40
#